data_AF-D9XRX8-F1
#
_entry.id   AF-D9XRX8-F1
#
_cell.length_a   1.000
_cell.length_b   1.000
_cell.length_c   1.000
_cell.angle_alpha   90.00
_cell.angle_beta   90.00
_cell.angle_gamma   90.00
#
_symmetry.space_group_name_H-M   'P 1'
#
loop_
_entity.id
_entity.type
_entity.pdbx_description
1 polymer ?
#
loop_
_entity_poly.entity_id
_entity_poly.type
_entity_poly.pdbx_seq_one_letter_code
_entity_poly.pdbx_strand_id
1 'polypeptide(L)'
;MIATTSAGGCGSPVRAWTERALHFCGGNVLEQPEEPADRPPVTPERRRGRTAALVAVAAVLGVVAGTCAGYLVQADREPTELPPLSQPVLPQAKGGAPEPLSADEDRRVKTDGDLRKLLIKKPRGAKEADWPMGGDGWLELAGFAGYYEEPGDMFGGLVMDGFRRAAVTGWSGNDHSVEIRLIQFRQEETLAAAETVDNSQYWADDEDDTDSWLVPGTGEGRVYVHNSPDRETGYEPVYGAEAHIWRGDIAVEIWVYGSKPVPKKMIMDLAERQMERL
;
A
#
# COMPACT_ATOMS: atom_id res chain seq x y z
N MET A 1 2.50 44.69 -0.37
CA MET A 1 1.06 44.35 -0.39
C MET A 1 0.82 43.61 -1.69
N ILE A 2 1.08 42.30 -1.72
CA ILE A 2 0.08 41.22 -1.56
C ILE A 2 -1.09 41.39 -2.54
N ALA A 3 -1.09 40.58 -3.59
CA ALA A 3 -2.17 39.64 -3.84
C ALA A 3 -1.72 38.59 -4.89
N THR A 4 -1.48 37.42 -4.35
CA THR A 4 -1.34 36.07 -4.93
C THR A 4 -2.21 35.84 -6.18
N THR A 5 -1.64 35.30 -7.25
CA THR A 5 -2.40 34.69 -8.34
C THR A 5 -2.22 33.17 -8.28
N SER A 6 -3.35 32.51 -8.10
CA SER A 6 -3.55 31.07 -8.02
C SER A 6 -3.11 30.39 -9.32
N ALA A 7 -2.33 29.31 -9.17
CA ALA A 7 -2.06 28.35 -10.24
C ALA A 7 -3.20 27.34 -10.27
N GLY A 8 -3.94 27.28 -11.37
CA GLY A 8 -4.85 26.18 -11.68
C GLY A 8 -4.05 25.04 -12.29
N GLY A 9 -3.87 23.95 -11.54
CA GLY A 9 -3.35 22.70 -12.05
C GLY A 9 -4.49 21.87 -12.63
N CYS A 10 -4.33 21.41 -13.86
CA CYS A 10 -5.17 20.38 -14.48
C CYS A 10 -5.22 19.14 -13.56
N GLY A 11 -6.43 18.68 -13.27
CA GLY A 11 -6.72 17.53 -12.44
C GLY A 11 -6.17 16.25 -13.03
N SER A 12 -5.36 15.55 -12.23
CA SER A 12 -5.09 14.12 -12.35
C SER A 12 -6.13 13.43 -11.46
N PRO A 13 -7.00 12.55 -11.96
CA PRO A 13 -7.89 11.78 -11.10
C PRO A 13 -7.09 10.58 -10.58
N VAL A 14 -6.55 10.71 -9.37
CA VAL A 14 -5.92 9.60 -8.64
C VAL A 14 -6.60 9.56 -7.29
N ARG A 15 -7.70 8.80 -7.24
CA ARG A 15 -8.35 8.41 -5.99
C ARG A 15 -7.63 7.19 -5.46
N ALA A 16 -6.67 7.42 -4.57
CA ALA A 16 -6.09 6.33 -3.81
C ALA A 16 -5.55 6.92 -2.50
N TRP A 17 -5.97 6.31 -1.40
CA TRP A 17 -5.62 6.56 0.00
C TRP A 17 -6.49 7.54 0.78
N THR A 18 -7.59 7.02 1.34
CA THR A 18 -7.93 7.22 2.76
C THR A 18 -8.63 5.99 3.30
N GLU A 19 -8.04 5.34 4.32
CA GLU A 19 -8.72 4.93 5.57
C GLU A 19 -7.91 3.87 6.34
N ARG A 20 -7.10 4.32 7.31
CA ARG A 20 -6.77 3.48 8.46
C ARG A 20 -6.48 4.32 9.71
N ALA A 21 -7.52 4.92 10.29
CA ALA A 21 -7.45 5.36 11.68
C ALA A 21 -8.83 5.38 12.36
N LEU A 22 -9.05 4.37 13.21
CA LEU A 22 -9.75 4.45 14.49
C LEU A 22 -11.18 5.02 14.49
N HIS A 23 -12.20 4.17 14.69
CA HIS A 23 -13.24 4.45 15.70
C HIS A 23 -14.06 3.19 16.01
N PHE A 24 -13.68 2.52 17.11
CA PHE A 24 -14.51 1.58 17.84
C PHE A 24 -15.14 2.34 19.02
N CYS A 25 -16.39 2.78 18.89
CA CYS A 25 -17.17 3.30 20.02
C CYS A 25 -18.59 2.73 19.96
N GLY A 26 -18.89 1.87 20.94
CA GLY A 26 -20.18 1.26 21.13
C GLY A 26 -21.28 2.28 21.41
N GLY A 27 -22.41 2.10 20.73
CA GLY A 27 -23.64 2.79 21.07
C GLY A 27 -24.28 2.18 22.31
N ASN A 28 -24.51 3.00 23.33
CA ASN A 28 -25.49 2.72 24.36
C ASN A 28 -26.51 3.85 24.39
N VAL A 29 -27.76 3.43 24.17
CA VAL A 29 -29.00 4.20 24.25
C VAL A 29 -29.18 4.72 25.68
N LEU A 30 -29.42 6.02 25.84
CA LEU A 30 -29.89 6.60 27.09
C LEU A 30 -31.29 7.19 26.88
N GLU A 31 -32.26 6.52 27.48
CA GLU A 31 -33.65 6.92 27.61
C GLU A 31 -33.81 7.85 28.83
N GLN A 32 -34.62 8.90 28.71
CA GLN A 32 -34.92 9.87 29.77
C GLN A 32 -35.98 9.34 30.77
N PRO A 33 -36.06 9.90 32.00
CA PRO A 33 -36.84 9.35 33.10
C PRO A 33 -38.23 10.01 33.27
N GLU A 34 -39.22 9.23 33.71
CA GLU A 34 -40.44 9.72 34.37
C GLU A 34 -40.70 8.93 35.67
N GLU A 35 -41.02 9.65 36.75
CA GLU A 35 -41.44 9.20 38.08
C GLU A 35 -42.81 9.87 38.40
N PRO A 36 -43.56 9.53 39.46
CA PRO A 36 -43.69 8.30 40.25
C PRO A 36 -45.17 7.85 40.40
N ALA A 37 -45.43 6.61 40.85
CA ALA A 37 -46.56 6.36 41.76
C ALA A 37 -46.47 5.02 42.50
N ASP A 38 -46.76 5.12 43.80
CA ASP A 38 -47.19 4.11 44.76
C ASP A 38 -46.17 3.15 45.42
N ARG A 39 -46.19 3.20 46.77
CA ARG A 39 -45.34 2.42 47.69
C ARG A 39 -46.01 1.08 48.06
N PRO A 40 -45.22 0.01 48.35
CA PRO A 40 -45.70 -1.36 48.43
C PRO A 40 -46.08 -1.79 49.87
N PRO A 41 -46.75 -2.95 50.07
CA PRO A 41 -46.66 -3.67 51.33
C PRO A 41 -45.31 -4.41 51.42
N VAL A 42 -44.58 -4.12 52.50
CA VAL A 42 -43.23 -4.62 52.78
C VAL A 42 -43.27 -6.13 53.03
N THR A 43 -42.68 -6.90 52.12
CA THR A 43 -42.30 -8.30 52.40
C THR A 43 -40.89 -8.26 53.02
N PRO A 44 -40.58 -8.99 54.11
CA PRO A 44 -39.26 -8.89 54.73
C PRO A 44 -38.18 -9.38 53.76
N GLU A 45 -37.34 -8.46 53.30
CA GLU A 45 -36.11 -8.78 52.56
C GLU A 45 -35.21 -9.64 53.45
N ARG A 46 -35.10 -10.92 53.09
CA ARG A 46 -34.08 -11.80 53.65
C ARG A 46 -32.72 -11.19 53.32
N ARG A 47 -31.97 -10.79 54.36
CA ARG A 47 -30.58 -10.31 54.31
C ARG A 47 -29.68 -11.32 53.55
N ARG A 48 -29.61 -11.20 52.22
CA ARG A 48 -28.78 -12.02 51.32
C ARG A 48 -27.47 -11.33 50.89
N GLY A 49 -27.12 -10.18 51.48
CA GLY A 49 -25.91 -9.43 51.08
C GLY A 49 -24.60 -9.95 51.68
N ARG A 50 -24.59 -10.38 52.95
CA ARG A 50 -23.34 -10.75 53.64
C ARG A 50 -22.71 -12.03 53.11
N THR A 51 -23.53 -13.03 52.80
CA THR A 51 -23.04 -14.30 52.25
C THR A 51 -22.51 -14.11 50.82
N ALA A 52 -23.19 -13.29 50.00
CA ALA A 52 -22.73 -12.97 48.65
C ALA A 52 -21.39 -12.20 48.67
N ALA A 53 -21.23 -11.22 49.57
CA ALA A 53 -19.98 -10.48 49.74
C ALA A 53 -18.82 -11.38 50.21
N LEU A 54 -19.07 -12.30 51.15
CA LEU A 54 -18.07 -13.27 51.60
C LEU A 54 -17.65 -14.24 50.48
N VAL A 55 -18.62 -14.70 49.67
CA VAL A 55 -18.34 -15.55 48.51
C VAL A 55 -17.55 -14.80 47.44
N ALA A 56 -17.86 -13.53 47.18
CA ALA A 56 -17.11 -12.70 46.24
C ALA A 56 -15.66 -12.46 46.69
N VAL A 57 -15.45 -12.14 47.96
CA VAL A 57 -14.10 -11.98 48.54
C VAL A 57 -13.32 -13.29 48.49
N ALA A 58 -13.97 -14.42 48.82
CA ALA A 58 -13.35 -15.73 48.72
C ALA A 58 -12.97 -16.09 47.28
N ALA A 59 -13.79 -15.73 46.29
CA ALA A 59 -13.49 -15.95 44.88
C ALA A 59 -12.29 -15.12 44.42
N VAL A 60 -12.22 -13.84 44.79
CA VAL A 60 -11.07 -12.97 44.46
C VAL A 60 -9.78 -13.49 45.11
N LEU A 61 -9.83 -13.85 46.39
CA LEU A 61 -8.68 -14.43 47.09
C LEU A 61 -8.25 -15.77 46.47
N GLY A 62 -9.21 -16.60 46.06
CA GLY A 62 -8.93 -17.84 45.34
C GLY A 62 -8.22 -17.62 44.01
N VAL A 63 -8.63 -16.61 43.22
CA VAL A 63 -7.99 -16.25 41.95
C VAL A 63 -6.57 -15.71 42.18
N VAL A 64 -6.37 -14.82 43.16
CA VAL A 64 -5.05 -14.26 43.47
C VAL A 64 -4.10 -15.34 43.99
N ALA A 65 -4.56 -16.18 44.93
CA ALA A 65 -3.75 -17.27 45.44
C ALA A 65 -3.43 -18.30 44.34
N GLY A 66 -4.41 -18.64 43.50
CA GLY A 66 -4.24 -19.57 42.38
C GLY A 66 -3.28 -19.06 41.31
N THR A 67 -3.34 -17.76 40.98
CA THR A 67 -2.43 -17.14 39.99
C THR A 67 -1.00 -17.02 40.52
N CYS A 68 -0.81 -16.60 41.78
CA CYS A 68 0.51 -16.56 42.41
C CYS A 68 1.13 -17.96 42.51
N ALA A 69 0.36 -18.96 42.95
CA ALA A 69 0.85 -20.34 43.03
C ALA A 69 1.15 -20.91 41.64
N GLY A 70 0.27 -20.67 40.66
CA GLY A 70 0.47 -21.08 39.27
C GLY A 70 1.72 -20.44 38.65
N TYR A 71 1.97 -19.16 38.94
CA TYR A 71 3.16 -18.44 38.50
C TYR A 71 4.43 -19.04 39.09
N LEU A 72 4.47 -19.31 40.41
CA LEU A 72 5.64 -19.91 41.05
C LEU A 72 5.97 -21.30 40.48
N VAL A 73 4.95 -22.12 40.22
CA VAL A 73 5.14 -23.44 39.59
C VAL A 73 5.68 -23.33 38.16
N GLN A 74 5.30 -22.30 37.41
CA GLN A 74 5.82 -22.08 36.06
C GLN A 74 7.21 -21.45 36.06
N ALA A 75 7.49 -20.55 37.01
CA ALA A 75 8.79 -19.90 37.16
C ALA A 75 9.88 -20.87 37.65
N ASP A 76 9.50 -21.89 38.44
CA ASP A 76 10.41 -22.93 38.93
C ASP A 76 10.58 -24.10 37.93
N ARG A 77 9.99 -24.00 36.74
CA ARG A 77 10.32 -24.95 35.67
C ARG A 77 11.71 -24.62 35.14
N GLU A 78 12.57 -25.62 35.19
CA GLU A 78 13.89 -25.54 34.58
C GLU A 78 13.75 -25.12 33.11
N PRO A 79 14.48 -24.07 32.67
CA PRO A 79 14.39 -23.60 31.29
C PRO A 79 14.63 -24.79 30.35
N THR A 80 13.64 -25.14 29.55
CA THR A 80 13.85 -26.13 28.49
C THR A 80 14.88 -25.55 27.54
N GLU A 81 16.07 -26.15 27.49
CA GLU A 81 17.11 -25.69 26.58
C GLU A 81 16.55 -25.63 25.17
N LEU A 82 16.57 -24.43 24.59
CA LEU A 82 16.26 -24.27 23.19
C LEU A 82 17.29 -25.07 22.39
N PRO A 83 16.88 -25.73 21.28
CA PRO A 83 17.83 -26.27 20.34
C PRO A 83 18.87 -25.20 20.00
N PRO A 84 20.16 -25.54 19.93
CA PRO A 84 21.20 -24.56 19.63
C PRO A 84 20.86 -23.81 18.33
N LEU A 85 20.81 -22.48 18.41
CA LEU A 85 20.65 -21.58 17.25
C LEU A 85 21.84 -21.67 16.28
N SER A 86 22.87 -22.42 16.64
CA SER A 86 23.96 -22.80 15.76
C SER A 86 23.38 -23.58 14.59
N GLN A 87 23.19 -22.90 13.45
CA GLN A 87 22.90 -23.57 12.19
C GLN A 87 23.92 -24.71 12.03
N PRO A 88 23.48 -25.91 11.61
CA PRO A 88 24.44 -26.97 11.28
C PRO A 88 25.48 -26.37 10.35
N VAL A 89 26.76 -26.55 10.68
CA VAL A 89 27.87 -26.03 9.88
C VAL A 89 27.68 -26.56 8.48
N LEU A 90 27.14 -25.71 7.60
CA LEU A 90 26.97 -26.07 6.20
C LEU A 90 28.37 -26.33 5.68
N PRO A 91 28.63 -27.51 5.08
CA PRO A 91 29.93 -27.77 4.50
C PRO A 91 30.21 -26.67 3.47
N GLN A 92 31.13 -25.76 3.81
CA GLN A 92 31.56 -24.77 2.85
C GLN A 92 32.14 -25.50 1.65
N ALA A 93 31.71 -25.09 0.46
CA ALA A 93 32.26 -25.61 -0.78
C ALA A 93 33.79 -25.48 -0.72
N LYS A 94 34.50 -26.58 -0.92
CA LYS A 94 35.98 -26.61 -0.89
C LYS A 94 36.60 -25.96 -2.14
N GLY A 95 35.77 -25.47 -3.07
CA GLY A 95 36.19 -24.75 -4.26
C GLY A 95 36.29 -23.24 -4.00
N GLY A 96 36.89 -22.50 -4.94
CA GLY A 96 36.79 -21.05 -4.92
C GLY A 96 35.32 -20.60 -4.94
N ALA A 97 35.06 -19.41 -4.40
CA ALA A 97 33.74 -18.79 -4.56
C ALA A 97 33.39 -18.75 -6.05
N PRO A 98 32.11 -18.98 -6.43
CA PRO A 98 31.68 -18.77 -7.81
C PRO A 98 32.08 -17.36 -8.24
N GLU A 99 32.47 -17.21 -9.50
CA GLU A 99 32.77 -15.89 -10.04
C GLU A 99 31.56 -14.97 -9.82
N PRO A 100 31.79 -13.71 -9.40
CA PRO A 100 30.71 -12.73 -9.33
C PRO A 100 29.97 -12.67 -10.67
N LEU A 101 28.65 -12.48 -10.62
CA LEU A 101 27.85 -12.30 -11.83
C LEU A 101 28.48 -11.19 -12.68
N SER A 102 28.55 -11.43 -13.99
CA SER A 102 28.96 -10.38 -14.92
C SER A 102 27.96 -9.22 -14.87
N ALA A 103 28.37 -8.01 -15.26
CA ALA A 103 27.46 -6.86 -15.25
C ALA A 103 26.22 -7.04 -16.16
N ASP A 104 26.30 -7.91 -17.16
CA ASP A 104 25.17 -8.26 -18.03
C ASP A 104 24.18 -9.23 -17.35
N GLU A 105 24.65 -10.02 -16.39
CA GLU A 105 23.83 -10.93 -15.58
C GLU A 105 23.34 -10.28 -14.28
N ASP A 106 24.11 -9.33 -13.74
CA ASP A 106 23.73 -8.55 -12.56
C ASP A 106 22.79 -7.40 -12.93
N ARG A 107 21.49 -7.70 -12.86
CA ARG A 107 20.43 -6.71 -13.10
C ARG A 107 20.46 -5.55 -12.11
N ARG A 108 21.05 -5.73 -10.92
CA ARG A 108 21.18 -4.65 -9.94
C ARG A 108 22.11 -3.55 -10.42
N VAL A 109 23.18 -3.91 -11.15
CA VAL A 109 24.08 -2.93 -11.79
C VAL A 109 23.31 -2.03 -12.77
N LYS A 110 22.33 -2.60 -13.48
CA LYS A 110 21.49 -1.86 -14.42
C LYS A 110 20.51 -0.92 -13.72
N THR A 111 19.84 -1.39 -12.65
CA THR A 111 18.87 -0.57 -11.89
C THR A 111 19.54 0.46 -10.98
N ASP A 112 20.82 0.27 -10.63
CA ASP A 112 21.64 1.27 -9.93
C ASP A 112 22.11 2.42 -10.84
N GLY A 113 22.09 2.24 -12.16
CA GLY A 113 22.42 3.26 -13.16
C GLY A 113 21.40 4.41 -13.29
N ASP A 114 21.36 5.06 -14.45
CA ASP A 114 20.36 6.10 -14.76
C ASP A 114 19.02 5.45 -15.11
N LEU A 115 18.05 5.54 -14.19
CA LEU A 115 16.72 4.93 -14.30
C LEU A 115 15.95 5.39 -15.55
N ARG A 116 16.20 6.60 -16.05
CA ARG A 116 15.55 7.12 -17.27
C ARG A 116 15.93 6.33 -18.51
N LYS A 117 17.09 5.67 -18.50
CA LYS A 117 17.52 4.78 -19.59
C LYS A 117 16.73 3.47 -19.62
N LEU A 118 15.94 3.16 -18.59
CA LEU A 118 15.09 1.98 -18.52
C LEU A 118 13.66 2.25 -18.97
N LEU A 119 13.25 3.52 -19.05
CA LEU A 119 11.92 3.91 -19.52
C LEU A 119 11.76 3.68 -21.03
N ILE A 120 10.64 3.10 -21.46
CA ILE A 120 10.25 3.06 -22.87
C ILE A 120 10.33 4.46 -23.47
N LYS A 121 10.87 4.56 -24.69
CA LYS A 121 10.94 5.84 -25.40
C LYS A 121 9.58 6.18 -25.99
N LYS A 122 9.23 7.47 -25.93
CA LYS A 122 8.11 8.04 -26.68
C LYS A 122 8.11 7.54 -28.14
N PRO A 123 7.00 6.99 -28.65
CA PRO A 123 6.91 6.55 -30.03
C PRO A 123 7.03 7.73 -31.01
N ARG A 124 7.51 7.45 -32.22
CA ARG A 124 7.59 8.46 -33.28
C ARG A 124 6.19 8.98 -33.61
N GLY A 125 6.05 10.30 -33.73
CA GLY A 125 4.79 10.96 -34.06
C GLY A 125 3.90 11.28 -32.86
N ALA A 126 4.19 10.76 -31.66
CA ALA A 126 3.50 11.19 -30.46
C ALA A 126 3.99 12.56 -30.00
N LYS A 127 3.08 13.35 -29.44
CA LYS A 127 3.38 14.64 -28.82
C LYS A 127 4.01 14.41 -27.45
N GLU A 128 4.84 15.34 -27.03
CA GLU A 128 5.33 15.34 -25.65
C GLU A 128 4.16 15.57 -24.70
N ALA A 129 4.26 14.99 -23.50
CA ALA A 129 3.30 15.23 -22.43
C ALA A 129 3.27 16.72 -22.08
N ASP A 130 2.07 17.28 -21.96
CA ASP A 130 1.81 18.66 -21.56
C ASP A 130 1.39 18.79 -20.10
N TRP A 131 1.30 17.68 -19.37
CA TRP A 131 1.15 17.63 -17.92
C TRP A 131 2.52 17.63 -17.20
N PRO A 132 2.55 17.91 -15.89
CA PRO A 132 3.79 17.85 -15.11
C PRO A 132 4.43 16.46 -15.17
N MET A 133 5.72 16.40 -15.51
CA MET A 133 6.50 15.16 -15.72
C MET A 133 7.82 15.16 -14.93
N GLY A 134 7.83 15.82 -13.77
CA GLY A 134 9.06 16.08 -13.03
C GLY A 134 10.09 16.91 -13.83
N GLY A 135 11.33 16.97 -13.35
CA GLY A 135 12.43 17.72 -13.97
C GLY A 135 13.36 16.80 -14.76
N ASP A 136 13.52 17.03 -16.07
CA ASP A 136 14.41 16.24 -16.96
C ASP A 136 14.15 14.71 -16.88
N GLY A 137 12.87 14.32 -16.75
CA GLY A 137 12.43 12.93 -16.63
C GLY A 137 12.67 12.29 -15.25
N TRP A 138 13.18 13.05 -14.28
CA TRP A 138 13.22 12.65 -12.88
C TRP A 138 11.99 13.16 -12.14
N LEU A 139 11.41 12.29 -11.33
CA LEU A 139 10.32 12.62 -10.44
C LEU A 139 10.84 12.58 -8.99
N GLU A 140 10.91 13.76 -8.37
CA GLU A 140 11.33 13.88 -6.98
C GLU A 140 10.25 13.36 -6.03
N LEU A 141 10.63 12.97 -4.81
CA LEU A 141 9.73 12.38 -3.82
C LEU A 141 8.47 13.24 -3.61
N ALA A 142 8.64 14.56 -3.42
CA ALA A 142 7.52 15.48 -3.26
C ALA A 142 6.64 15.59 -4.52
N GLY A 143 7.25 15.50 -5.71
CA GLY A 143 6.53 15.47 -6.97
C GLY A 143 5.71 14.19 -7.13
N PHE A 144 6.28 13.04 -6.76
CA PHE A 144 5.57 11.75 -6.79
C PHE A 144 4.42 11.72 -5.77
N ALA A 145 4.69 12.14 -4.52
CA ALA A 145 3.66 12.23 -3.48
C ALA A 145 2.52 13.18 -3.87
N GLY A 146 2.81 14.23 -4.65
CA GLY A 146 1.83 15.20 -5.14
C GLY A 146 0.78 14.65 -6.11
N TYR A 147 0.94 13.41 -6.61
CA TYR A 147 -0.10 12.77 -7.44
C TYR A 147 -1.22 12.11 -6.62
N TYR A 148 -1.09 12.01 -5.30
CA TYR A 148 -2.05 11.33 -4.44
C TYR A 148 -2.98 12.33 -3.72
N GLU A 149 -4.14 11.87 -3.26
CA GLU A 149 -5.14 12.73 -2.59
C GLU A 149 -4.63 13.33 -1.29
N GLU A 150 -3.79 12.56 -0.56
CA GLU A 150 -3.14 12.98 0.67
C GLU A 150 -1.61 13.01 0.51
N PRO A 151 -1.03 14.05 -0.14
CA PRO A 151 0.39 14.10 -0.44
C PRO A 151 1.29 14.06 0.80
N GLY A 152 0.83 14.56 1.94
CA GLY A 152 1.59 14.56 3.19
C GLY A 152 1.79 13.15 3.75
N ASP A 153 0.73 12.35 3.73
CA ASP A 153 0.74 10.97 4.22
C ASP A 153 1.53 10.08 3.25
N MET A 154 1.33 10.27 1.94
CA MET A 154 2.14 9.59 0.92
C MET A 154 3.63 9.95 1.04
N PHE A 155 3.96 11.23 1.25
CA PHE A 155 5.34 11.65 1.46
C PHE A 155 5.96 10.93 2.67
N GLY A 156 5.24 10.87 3.79
CA GLY A 156 5.68 10.17 4.99
C GLY A 156 5.92 8.68 4.73
N GLY A 157 4.97 8.01 4.07
CA GLY A 157 5.08 6.61 3.66
C GLY A 157 6.32 6.35 2.80
N LEU A 158 6.54 7.14 1.75
CA LEU A 158 7.70 7.00 0.86
C LEU A 158 9.04 7.14 1.58
N VAL A 159 9.12 8.02 2.59
CA VAL A 159 10.32 8.16 3.41
C VAL A 159 10.57 6.89 4.23
N MET A 160 9.53 6.33 4.84
CA MET A 160 9.61 5.10 5.63
C MET A 160 9.94 3.87 4.77
N ASP A 161 9.38 3.81 3.57
CA ASP A 161 9.61 2.74 2.59
C ASP A 161 10.99 2.84 1.90
N GLY A 162 11.76 3.87 2.24
CA GLY A 162 13.10 4.07 1.71
C GLY A 162 13.12 4.44 0.24
N PHE A 163 12.20 5.31 -0.20
CA PHE A 163 12.22 5.89 -1.55
C PHE A 163 13.61 6.44 -1.88
N ARG A 164 14.12 6.04 -3.04
CA ARG A 164 15.45 6.43 -3.51
C ARG A 164 15.38 7.46 -4.62
N ARG A 165 14.56 7.20 -5.64
CA ARG A 165 14.35 8.05 -6.82
C ARG A 165 13.21 7.49 -7.66
N ALA A 166 12.57 8.36 -8.42
CA ALA A 166 11.64 7.95 -9.46
C ALA A 166 12.00 8.60 -10.80
N ALA A 167 11.75 7.88 -11.88
CA ALA A 167 11.87 8.40 -13.24
C ALA A 167 10.53 8.27 -13.94
N VAL A 168 10.22 9.22 -14.82
CA VAL A 168 8.94 9.29 -15.51
C VAL A 168 9.12 9.63 -16.98
N THR A 169 8.28 9.02 -17.83
CA THR A 169 8.13 9.38 -19.24
C THR A 169 6.66 9.35 -19.60
N GLY A 170 6.27 10.13 -20.60
CA GLY A 170 4.89 10.20 -21.03
C GLY A 170 4.77 10.89 -22.37
N TRP A 171 3.63 10.67 -23.01
CA TRP A 171 3.35 11.21 -24.33
C TRP A 171 1.86 11.18 -24.66
N SER A 172 1.47 12.04 -25.59
CA SER A 172 0.10 12.08 -26.12
C SER A 172 0.07 11.56 -27.55
N GLY A 173 -0.74 10.52 -27.75
CA GLY A 173 -1.17 10.04 -29.06
C GLY A 173 -2.39 10.82 -29.57
N ASN A 174 -3.10 10.23 -30.53
CA ASN A 174 -4.32 10.83 -31.09
C ASN A 174 -5.53 10.62 -30.17
N ASP A 175 -5.70 9.41 -29.64
CA ASP A 175 -6.86 9.03 -28.84
C ASP A 175 -6.51 8.81 -27.36
N HIS A 176 -5.23 8.63 -27.04
CA HIS A 176 -4.75 8.23 -25.73
C HIS A 176 -3.46 8.95 -25.35
N SER A 177 -3.33 9.26 -24.08
CA SER A 177 -2.11 9.70 -23.38
C SER A 177 -1.55 8.53 -22.58
N VAL A 178 -0.23 8.50 -22.41
CA VAL A 178 0.48 7.46 -21.65
C VAL A 178 1.43 8.13 -20.68
N GLU A 179 1.47 7.62 -19.46
CA GLU A 179 2.46 7.94 -18.44
C GLU A 179 3.05 6.66 -17.87
N ILE A 180 4.37 6.61 -17.70
CA ILE A 180 5.09 5.48 -17.13
C ILE A 180 6.02 6.01 -16.05
N ARG A 181 5.91 5.45 -14.85
CA ARG A 181 6.76 5.75 -13.69
C ARG A 181 7.54 4.53 -13.30
N LEU A 182 8.83 4.70 -13.03
CA LEU A 182 9.67 3.73 -12.35
C LEU A 182 10.03 4.31 -10.99
N ILE A 183 9.66 3.63 -9.91
CA ILE A 183 9.89 4.07 -8.54
C ILE A 183 10.86 3.09 -7.89
N GLN A 184 12.03 3.57 -7.49
CA GLN A 184 13.05 2.74 -6.86
C GLN A 184 13.08 2.95 -5.35
N PHE A 185 13.13 1.85 -4.62
CA PHE A 185 13.23 1.80 -3.16
C PHE A 185 14.56 1.19 -2.72
N ARG A 186 14.93 1.36 -1.46
CA ARG A 186 16.14 0.76 -0.89
C ARG A 186 16.00 -0.73 -0.56
N GLN A 187 14.76 -1.22 -0.36
CA GLN A 187 14.45 -2.61 0.03
C GLN A 187 15.29 -3.11 1.22
N GLU A 188 15.45 -2.27 2.25
CA GLU A 188 16.27 -2.59 3.43
C GLU A 188 15.43 -3.27 4.52
N GLU A 189 14.28 -2.69 4.87
CA GLU A 189 13.41 -3.15 5.96
C GLU A 189 12.13 -3.84 5.46
N THR A 190 11.64 -3.42 4.29
CA THR A 190 10.39 -3.91 3.67
C THR A 190 10.61 -4.29 2.22
N LEU A 191 9.62 -4.96 1.62
CA LEU A 191 9.56 -5.18 0.17
C LEU A 191 8.75 -4.06 -0.49
N ALA A 192 9.06 -2.80 -0.17
CA ALA A 192 8.39 -1.57 -0.59
C ALA A 192 7.96 -1.55 -2.08
N ALA A 193 8.78 -2.03 -3.01
CA ALA A 193 8.38 -2.07 -4.43
C ALA A 193 7.20 -3.01 -4.69
N ALA A 194 7.18 -4.18 -4.03
CA ALA A 194 6.08 -5.13 -4.13
C ALA A 194 4.85 -4.64 -3.37
N GLU A 195 5.04 -4.06 -2.18
CA GLU A 195 3.97 -3.50 -1.35
C GLU A 195 3.28 -2.29 -2.02
N THR A 196 4.05 -1.42 -2.68
CA THR A 196 3.51 -0.32 -3.49
C THR A 196 2.62 -0.85 -4.61
N VAL A 197 3.06 -1.90 -5.32
CA VAL A 197 2.27 -2.52 -6.39
C VAL A 197 1.02 -3.20 -5.85
N ASP A 198 1.14 -3.96 -4.76
CA ASP A 198 0.00 -4.63 -4.11
C ASP A 198 -1.07 -3.62 -3.70
N ASN A 199 -0.65 -2.49 -3.12
CA ASN A 199 -1.57 -1.43 -2.77
C ASN A 199 -2.22 -0.76 -4.00
N SER A 200 -1.46 -0.46 -5.05
CA SER A 200 -2.06 0.11 -6.28
C SER A 200 -3.03 -0.88 -6.94
N GLN A 201 -2.74 -2.18 -6.89
CA GLN A 201 -3.65 -3.23 -7.32
C GLN A 201 -4.92 -3.29 -6.49
N TYR A 202 -4.82 -3.13 -5.17
CA TYR A 202 -5.98 -3.06 -4.27
C TYR A 202 -6.98 -1.97 -4.69
N TRP A 203 -6.50 -0.76 -5.00
CA TRP A 203 -7.37 0.33 -5.47
C TRP A 203 -7.92 0.06 -6.87
N ALA A 204 -7.11 -0.46 -7.78
CA ALA A 204 -7.53 -0.83 -9.13
C ALA A 204 -8.62 -1.92 -9.14
N ASP A 205 -8.55 -2.87 -8.20
CA ASP A 205 -9.55 -3.94 -8.03
C ASP A 205 -10.84 -3.47 -7.35
N ASP A 206 -10.82 -2.34 -6.62
CA ASP A 206 -12.01 -1.74 -5.99
C ASP A 206 -12.85 -0.92 -6.99
N GLU A 207 -12.27 -0.52 -8.13
CA GLU A 207 -12.96 0.24 -9.16
C GLU A 207 -14.04 -0.58 -9.89
N ASP A 208 -15.25 -0.02 -9.96
CA ASP A 208 -16.39 -0.62 -10.65
C ASP A 208 -16.12 -0.80 -12.16
N ASP A 209 -16.70 -1.86 -12.74
CA ASP A 209 -16.63 -2.11 -14.19
C ASP A 209 -15.19 -2.22 -14.74
N THR A 210 -14.31 -2.86 -13.97
CA THR A 210 -12.89 -3.05 -14.29
C THR A 210 -12.59 -4.50 -14.65
N ASP A 211 -11.91 -4.71 -15.78
CA ASP A 211 -11.33 -6.00 -16.14
C ASP A 211 -9.83 -6.02 -15.83
N SER A 212 -9.32 -7.13 -15.27
CA SER A 212 -7.90 -7.26 -14.94
C SER A 212 -7.27 -8.57 -15.43
N TRP A 213 -5.98 -8.52 -15.76
CA TRP A 213 -5.20 -9.67 -16.26
C TRP A 213 -3.76 -9.66 -15.76
N LEU A 214 -3.21 -10.85 -15.53
CA LEU A 214 -1.79 -11.02 -15.20
C LEU A 214 -0.88 -10.59 -16.37
N VAL A 215 0.21 -9.91 -16.04
CA VAL A 215 1.30 -9.59 -16.98
C VAL A 215 2.30 -10.75 -17.01
N PRO A 216 2.53 -11.39 -18.17
CA PRO A 216 3.45 -12.50 -18.27
C PRO A 216 4.86 -12.18 -17.72
N GLY A 217 5.40 -13.06 -16.88
CA GLY A 217 6.77 -12.94 -16.38
C GLY A 217 6.98 -11.92 -15.24
N THR A 218 5.91 -11.44 -14.61
CA THR A 218 5.96 -10.46 -13.51
C THR A 218 5.49 -11.01 -12.15
N GLY A 219 5.15 -12.30 -12.08
CA GLY A 219 4.53 -12.89 -10.89
C GLY A 219 3.08 -12.41 -10.76
N GLU A 220 2.80 -11.61 -9.75
CA GLU A 220 1.48 -11.05 -9.45
C GLU A 220 1.24 -9.70 -10.14
N GLY A 221 2.09 -9.26 -11.06
CA GLY A 221 1.87 -8.00 -11.78
C GLY A 221 0.62 -8.06 -12.67
N ARG A 222 -0.15 -6.96 -12.70
CA ARG A 222 -1.47 -6.90 -13.37
C ARG A 222 -1.61 -5.67 -14.27
N VAL A 223 -2.45 -5.82 -15.30
CA VAL A 223 -3.05 -4.69 -16.02
C VAL A 223 -4.55 -4.65 -15.77
N TYR A 224 -5.09 -3.45 -15.80
CA TYR A 224 -6.48 -3.12 -15.53
C TYR A 224 -7.01 -2.25 -16.68
N VAL A 225 -8.25 -2.49 -17.08
CA VAL A 225 -8.99 -1.65 -18.03
C VAL A 225 -10.33 -1.31 -17.39
N HIS A 226 -10.58 -0.01 -17.21
CA HIS A 226 -11.86 0.48 -16.72
C HIS A 226 -12.81 0.67 -17.91
N ASN A 227 -13.88 -0.13 -17.96
CA ASN A 227 -14.80 -0.17 -19.09
C ASN A 227 -15.78 1.01 -19.09
N SER A 228 -15.99 1.62 -17.94
CA SER A 228 -16.74 2.86 -17.76
C SER A 228 -15.79 4.06 -17.68
N PRO A 229 -16.11 5.18 -18.33
CA PRO A 229 -15.30 6.39 -18.21
C PRO A 229 -15.57 7.08 -16.88
N ASP A 230 -14.53 7.68 -16.30
CA ASP A 230 -14.67 8.65 -15.22
C ASP A 230 -15.41 9.89 -15.74
N ARG A 231 -16.30 10.43 -14.91
CA ARG A 231 -17.20 11.54 -15.26
C ARG A 231 -17.18 12.59 -14.16
N GLU A 232 -16.45 13.66 -14.41
CA GLU A 232 -16.52 14.87 -13.61
C GLU A 232 -17.43 15.92 -14.26
N THR A 233 -18.29 16.55 -13.46
CA THR A 233 -19.23 17.57 -13.97
C THR A 233 -18.47 18.76 -14.55
N GLY A 234 -18.73 19.08 -15.82
CA GLY A 234 -18.07 20.17 -16.54
C GLY A 234 -16.81 19.76 -17.31
N TYR A 235 -16.46 18.47 -17.29
CA TYR A 235 -15.36 17.89 -18.05
C TYR A 235 -15.84 16.79 -18.99
N GLU A 236 -15.03 16.48 -20.00
CA GLU A 236 -15.29 15.36 -20.90
C GLU A 236 -15.02 14.02 -20.19
N PRO A 237 -15.82 12.96 -20.45
CA PRO A 237 -15.57 11.65 -19.88
C PRO A 237 -14.20 11.10 -20.28
N VAL A 238 -13.49 10.50 -19.33
CA VAL A 238 -12.13 9.96 -19.54
C VAL A 238 -12.13 8.47 -19.30
N TYR A 239 -11.69 7.69 -20.29
CA TYR A 239 -11.42 6.26 -20.12
C TYR A 239 -10.01 6.05 -19.61
N GLY A 240 -9.86 5.12 -18.66
CA GLY A 240 -8.58 4.78 -18.04
C GLY A 240 -8.20 3.32 -18.24
N ALA A 241 -6.90 3.05 -18.23
CA ALA A 241 -6.32 1.76 -17.97
C ALA A 241 -4.99 1.95 -17.23
N GLU A 242 -4.65 0.99 -16.39
CA GLU A 242 -3.46 1.05 -15.57
C GLU A 242 -2.72 -0.30 -15.52
N ALA A 243 -1.44 -0.28 -15.22
CA ALA A 243 -0.67 -1.48 -14.95
C ALA A 243 0.26 -1.27 -13.76
N HIS A 244 0.23 -2.23 -12.84
CA HIS A 244 0.98 -2.24 -11.59
C HIS A 244 1.81 -3.51 -11.53
N ILE A 245 3.12 -3.34 -11.72
CA ILE A 245 4.09 -4.44 -11.83
C ILE A 245 5.38 -4.06 -11.12
N TRP A 246 6.14 -5.04 -10.62
CA TRP A 246 7.42 -4.77 -9.95
C TRP A 246 8.49 -5.78 -10.35
N ARG A 247 9.76 -5.38 -10.17
CA ARG A 247 10.92 -6.27 -10.28
C ARG A 247 12.06 -5.76 -9.42
N GLY A 248 12.49 -6.60 -8.48
CA GLY A 248 13.58 -6.25 -7.56
C GLY A 248 13.20 -5.09 -6.66
N ASP A 249 13.91 -3.98 -6.79
CA ASP A 249 13.73 -2.76 -6.01
C ASP A 249 12.93 -1.67 -6.74
N ILE A 250 12.34 -2.00 -7.90
CA ILE A 250 11.58 -1.07 -8.74
C ILE A 250 10.11 -1.48 -8.80
N ALA A 251 9.23 -0.55 -8.42
CA ALA A 251 7.82 -0.55 -8.77
C ALA A 251 7.63 0.18 -10.10
N VAL A 252 6.69 -0.30 -10.92
CA VAL A 252 6.35 0.27 -12.21
C VAL A 252 4.86 0.54 -12.22
N GLU A 253 4.52 1.79 -12.50
CA GLU A 253 3.14 2.22 -12.76
C GLU A 253 3.04 2.68 -14.21
N ILE A 254 2.01 2.21 -14.90
CA ILE A 254 1.67 2.67 -16.24
C ILE A 254 0.24 3.15 -16.20
N TRP A 255 0.01 4.36 -16.70
CA TRP A 255 -1.31 4.97 -16.80
C TRP A 255 -1.59 5.32 -18.25
N VAL A 256 -2.80 4.99 -18.72
CA VAL A 256 -3.28 5.31 -20.05
C VAL A 256 -4.65 5.95 -19.94
N TYR A 257 -4.78 7.19 -20.42
CA TYR A 257 -6.04 7.91 -20.42
C TYR A 257 -6.44 8.30 -21.84
N GLY A 258 -7.73 8.27 -22.15
CA GLY A 258 -8.21 8.69 -23.47
C GLY A 258 -9.67 9.05 -23.52
N SER A 259 -10.07 9.65 -24.65
CA SER A 259 -11.48 9.98 -24.91
C SER A 259 -12.29 8.78 -25.41
N LYS A 260 -11.67 7.60 -25.50
CA LYS A 260 -12.25 6.33 -25.97
C LYS A 260 -11.75 5.18 -25.10
N PRO A 261 -12.51 4.08 -24.97
CA PRO A 261 -12.09 2.89 -24.23
C PRO A 261 -10.68 2.47 -24.58
N VAL A 262 -9.87 2.18 -23.55
CA VAL A 262 -8.49 1.75 -23.73
C VAL A 262 -8.48 0.25 -24.08
N PRO A 263 -7.91 -0.17 -25.23
CA PRO A 263 -7.85 -1.59 -25.55
C PRO A 263 -6.91 -2.33 -24.60
N LYS A 264 -7.34 -3.49 -24.06
CA LYS A 264 -6.48 -4.40 -23.27
C LYS A 264 -5.10 -4.60 -23.90
N LYS A 265 -5.06 -4.81 -25.22
CA LYS A 265 -3.80 -5.04 -25.95
C LYS A 265 -2.82 -3.86 -25.77
N MET A 266 -3.32 -2.63 -25.75
CA MET A 266 -2.48 -1.44 -25.63
C MET A 266 -1.75 -1.39 -24.28
N ILE A 267 -2.48 -1.56 -23.17
CA ILE A 267 -1.88 -1.54 -21.84
C ILE A 267 -0.98 -2.77 -21.60
N MET A 268 -1.40 -3.96 -22.08
CA MET A 268 -0.59 -5.18 -21.99
C MET A 268 0.73 -5.06 -22.76
N ASP A 269 0.70 -4.56 -24.00
CA ASP A 269 1.90 -4.34 -24.81
C ASP A 269 2.86 -3.34 -24.12
N LEU A 270 2.33 -2.30 -23.45
CA LEU A 270 3.15 -1.33 -22.71
C LEU A 270 3.81 -1.98 -21.50
N ALA A 271 3.06 -2.75 -20.72
CA ALA A 271 3.58 -3.47 -19.55
C ALA A 271 4.68 -4.45 -19.93
N GLU A 272 4.45 -5.31 -20.93
CA GLU A 272 5.44 -6.29 -21.40
C GLU A 272 6.72 -5.61 -21.88
N ARG A 273 6.59 -4.59 -22.75
CA ARG A 273 7.75 -3.84 -23.26
C ARG A 273 8.51 -3.11 -22.17
N GLN A 274 7.84 -2.68 -21.09
CA GLN A 274 8.51 -1.98 -19.99
C GLN A 274 9.29 -2.99 -19.16
N MET A 275 8.73 -4.19 -18.95
CA MET A 275 9.41 -5.29 -18.28
C MET A 275 10.62 -5.82 -19.04
N GLU A 276 10.59 -5.85 -20.36
CA GLU A 276 11.77 -6.18 -21.18
C GLU A 276 12.95 -5.22 -20.96
N ARG A 277 12.68 -3.99 -20.50
CA ARG A 277 13.71 -3.00 -20.21
C ARG A 277 14.26 -3.10 -18.80
N LEU A 278 13.66 -3.90 -17.91
CA LEU A 278 14.13 -4.16 -16.55
C LEU A 278 14.92 -5.48 -16.48
#